data_AF-A0A1I6HZ87-F1
#
_entry.id   AF-A0A1I6HZ87-F1
#
_cell.length_a   1.000
_cell.length_b   1.000
_cell.length_c   1.000
_cell.angle_alpha   90.00
_cell.angle_beta   90.00
_cell.angle_gamma   90.00
#
_symmetry.space_group_name_H-M   'P 1'
#
loop_
_entity.id
_entity.type
_entity.pdbx_description
1 polymer ?
#
loop_
_entity_poly.entity_id
_entity_poly.type
_entity_poly.pdbx_seq_one_letter_code
_entity_poly.pdbx_strand_id
1 'polypeptide(L)'
;MKISSRVIKGQYTIDEGTRGQISSRYHRITKAVNQAFWGSNSDVDHSIYVGSYGRGTAINTSDLDVLIQLPNSEYERFSSMYGNGQSRLLQAVKNAVRDTYPNTDIRGDGQVVVVRFTDGMKFEILPAFKVQNGWNYDETYRYPDTHMGGNWMTTKPKAEQNAMKQKNSCTNGLLFDTCKHIRYIRDTKYSSYHLSGILIDSFVYEAMGGWHFTRDGEGNVPSQMTYEEMLLKHYNEISMYGIFAPGLTAPGSGLQVDSTKGWDILGKVLNYMAN
;
A
#
# COMPACT_ATOMS: atom_id res chain seq x y z
N MET A 1 27.59 1.41 5.54
CA MET A 1 27.13 0.13 6.15
C MET A 1 26.87 -0.87 5.04
N LYS A 2 27.30 -2.13 5.20
CA LYS A 2 26.95 -3.22 4.27
C LYS A 2 25.49 -3.59 4.54
N ILE A 3 24.65 -3.63 3.51
CA ILE A 3 23.25 -4.07 3.65
C ILE A 3 23.29 -5.58 3.95
N SER A 4 22.48 -6.02 4.92
CA SER A 4 22.32 -7.45 5.21
C SER A 4 21.75 -8.15 3.99
N SER A 5 22.24 -9.35 3.68
CA SER A 5 21.55 -10.23 2.72
C SER A 5 20.38 -10.96 3.37
N ARG A 6 20.40 -11.09 4.72
CA ARG A 6 19.37 -11.77 5.52
C ARG A 6 18.27 -10.83 5.97
N VAL A 7 17.05 -11.36 6.03
CA VAL A 7 15.91 -10.70 6.69
C VAL A 7 16.10 -10.76 8.21
N ILE A 8 16.00 -9.61 8.86
CA ILE A 8 16.19 -9.47 10.31
C ILE A 8 14.91 -8.92 10.94
N LYS A 9 14.50 -9.54 12.05
CA LYS A 9 13.28 -9.19 12.77
C LYS A 9 13.29 -7.72 13.23
N GLY A 10 12.22 -6.99 12.94
CA GLY A 10 12.02 -5.61 13.38
C GLY A 10 12.88 -4.56 12.69
N GLN A 11 13.54 -4.87 11.57
CA GLN A 11 14.28 -3.86 10.81
C GLN A 11 13.38 -2.96 9.94
N TYR A 12 13.91 -1.79 9.58
CA TYR A 12 13.28 -0.81 8.68
C TYR A 12 11.91 -0.30 9.15
N THR A 13 11.70 -0.28 10.46
CA THR A 13 10.53 0.35 11.07
C THR A 13 10.66 1.87 11.03
N ILE A 14 9.58 2.55 10.65
CA ILE A 14 9.49 4.00 10.77
C ILE A 14 9.55 4.37 12.26
N ASP A 15 10.43 5.31 12.61
CA ASP A 15 10.64 5.72 13.99
C ASP A 15 9.38 6.35 14.61
N GLU A 16 9.33 6.37 15.94
CA GLU A 16 8.16 6.84 16.68
C GLU A 16 7.83 8.31 16.43
N GLY A 17 8.84 9.18 16.35
CA GLY A 17 8.65 10.61 16.09
C GLY A 17 8.00 10.84 14.73
N THR A 18 8.53 10.19 13.69
CA THR A 18 7.95 10.21 12.35
C THR A 18 6.53 9.65 12.33
N ARG A 19 6.27 8.51 13.00
CA ARG A 19 4.90 7.96 13.11
C ARG A 19 3.93 8.92 13.81
N GLY A 20 4.39 9.65 14.83
CA GLY A 20 3.62 10.70 15.49
C GLY A 20 3.24 11.84 14.54
N GLN A 21 4.18 12.28 13.71
CA GLN A 21 3.91 13.30 12.67
C GLN A 21 2.93 12.80 11.60
N ILE A 22 3.07 11.56 11.14
CA ILE A 22 2.15 10.91 10.19
C ILE A 22 0.73 10.90 10.78
N SER A 23 0.57 10.46 12.03
CA SER A 23 -0.72 10.41 12.71
C SER A 23 -1.34 11.80 12.84
N SER A 24 -0.57 12.80 13.30
CA SER A 24 -1.08 14.17 13.44
C SER A 24 -1.58 14.74 12.11
N ARG A 25 -0.82 14.57 11.02
CA ARG A 25 -1.21 15.05 9.69
C ARG A 25 -2.44 14.31 9.15
N TYR A 26 -2.47 12.98 9.31
CA TYR A 26 -3.61 12.15 8.94
C TYR A 26 -4.91 12.58 9.62
N HIS A 27 -4.89 12.80 10.93
CA HIS A 27 -6.07 13.23 11.67
C HIS A 27 -6.56 14.60 11.21
N ARG A 28 -5.64 15.54 10.99
CA ARG A 28 -5.99 16.87 10.45
C ARG A 28 -6.58 16.80 9.04
N ILE A 29 -6.03 15.97 8.15
CA ILE A 29 -6.58 15.73 6.80
C ILE A 29 -7.98 15.11 6.90
N THR A 30 -8.14 14.07 7.72
CA THR A 30 -9.41 13.38 7.97
C THR A 30 -10.48 14.37 8.44
N LYS A 31 -10.15 15.19 9.44
CA LYS A 31 -11.05 16.21 9.97
C LYS A 31 -11.48 17.22 8.90
N ALA A 32 -10.54 17.72 8.10
CA ALA A 32 -10.83 18.69 7.04
C ALA A 32 -11.86 18.14 6.04
N VAL A 33 -11.68 16.90 5.60
CA VAL A 33 -12.61 16.25 4.67
C VAL A 33 -13.94 15.91 5.35
N ASN A 34 -13.93 15.45 6.59
CA ASN A 34 -15.15 15.18 7.36
C ASN A 34 -15.98 16.45 7.59
N GLN A 35 -15.36 17.60 7.85
CA GLN A 35 -16.08 18.87 7.98
C GLN A 35 -16.75 19.26 6.66
N ALA A 36 -16.04 19.13 5.55
CA ALA A 36 -16.52 19.55 4.23
C ALA A 36 -17.64 18.66 3.67
N PHE A 37 -17.58 17.34 3.89
CA PHE A 37 -18.50 16.40 3.24
C PHE A 37 -19.50 15.72 4.19
N TRP A 38 -19.15 15.57 5.47
CA TRP A 38 -20.01 14.95 6.48
C TRP A 38 -20.60 15.95 7.49
N GLY A 39 -20.12 17.20 7.51
CA GLY A 39 -20.46 18.16 8.57
C GLY A 39 -19.98 17.73 9.96
N SER A 40 -18.99 16.83 10.03
CA SER A 40 -18.49 16.23 11.27
C SER A 40 -17.11 16.79 11.64
N ASN A 41 -16.87 16.97 12.95
CA ASN A 41 -15.56 17.36 13.48
C ASN A 41 -14.65 16.16 13.81
N SER A 42 -15.10 14.93 13.53
CA SER A 42 -14.32 13.72 13.77
C SER A 42 -13.05 13.69 12.93
N ASP A 43 -11.93 13.35 13.56
CA ASP A 43 -10.62 13.21 12.94
C ASP A 43 -10.18 11.74 12.81
N VAL A 44 -11.06 10.80 13.17
CA VAL A 44 -10.82 9.34 13.12
C VAL A 44 -11.82 8.61 12.23
N ASP A 45 -13.03 9.14 12.05
CA ASP A 45 -14.05 8.49 11.25
C ASP A 45 -13.81 8.66 9.76
N HIS A 46 -14.33 7.71 8.98
CA HIS A 46 -14.36 7.73 7.52
C HIS A 46 -12.99 7.77 6.83
N SER A 47 -11.90 7.48 7.52
CA SER A 47 -10.57 7.38 6.91
C SER A 47 -9.86 6.09 7.29
N ILE A 48 -9.02 5.60 6.38
CA ILE A 48 -8.25 4.37 6.55
C ILE A 48 -6.89 4.57 5.90
N TYR A 49 -5.79 4.26 6.61
CA TYR A 49 -4.49 4.08 5.96
C TYR A 49 -4.55 2.90 5.02
N VAL A 50 -4.19 3.09 3.75
CA VAL A 50 -4.15 2.03 2.73
C VAL A 50 -2.75 1.89 2.16
N GLY A 51 -2.61 1.18 1.04
CA GLY A 51 -1.31 0.98 0.42
C GLY A 51 -0.32 0.26 1.33
N SER A 52 0.97 0.56 1.16
CA SER A 52 2.02 -0.12 1.92
C SER A 52 1.98 0.17 3.41
N TYR A 53 1.56 1.38 3.81
CA TYR A 53 1.43 1.74 5.22
C TYR A 53 0.28 0.96 5.87
N GLY A 54 -0.89 0.92 5.21
CA GLY A 54 -2.03 0.12 5.67
C GLY A 54 -1.75 -1.39 5.72
N ARG A 55 -0.98 -1.92 4.76
CA ARG A 55 -0.55 -3.33 4.74
C ARG A 55 0.60 -3.64 5.69
N GLY A 56 1.18 -2.65 6.37
CA GLY A 56 2.25 -2.83 7.35
C GLY A 56 3.65 -3.04 6.76
N THR A 57 3.84 -2.77 5.47
CA THR A 57 5.10 -3.01 4.73
C THR A 57 5.83 -1.73 4.30
N ALA A 58 5.34 -0.55 4.69
CA ALA A 58 6.05 0.71 4.46
C ALA A 58 7.38 0.79 5.24
N ILE A 59 8.39 1.44 4.63
CA ILE A 59 9.71 1.68 5.20
C ILE A 59 10.10 3.17 5.27
N ASN A 60 9.28 4.04 4.69
CA ASN A 60 9.51 5.48 4.61
C ASN A 60 8.15 6.22 4.53
N THR A 61 8.22 7.53 4.30
CA THR A 61 7.06 8.43 4.28
C THR A 61 6.78 9.02 2.89
N SER A 62 7.37 8.46 1.83
CA SER A 62 7.31 9.07 0.49
C SER A 62 5.95 8.90 -0.18
N ASP A 63 5.13 7.95 0.27
CA ASP A 63 3.84 7.58 -0.35
C ASP A 63 2.87 7.05 0.73
N LEU A 64 2.28 7.96 1.53
CA LEU A 64 1.29 7.62 2.54
C LEU A 64 -0.11 7.63 1.92
N ASP A 65 -0.58 6.46 1.52
CA ASP A 65 -1.91 6.29 0.92
C ASP A 65 -3.00 6.30 2.00
N VAL A 66 -4.02 7.15 1.80
CA VAL A 66 -5.16 7.28 2.71
C VAL A 66 -6.44 7.21 1.90
N LEU A 67 -7.28 6.21 2.19
CA LEU A 67 -8.65 6.19 1.68
C LEU A 67 -9.53 7.03 2.60
N ILE A 68 -10.30 7.97 2.04
CA ILE A 68 -11.32 8.72 2.78
C ILE A 68 -12.69 8.42 2.18
N GLN A 69 -13.56 7.84 2.99
CA GLN A 69 -14.95 7.56 2.67
C GLN A 69 -15.77 8.85 2.66
N LEU A 70 -16.45 9.11 1.55
CA LEU A 70 -17.40 10.20 1.38
C LEU A 70 -18.85 9.67 1.41
N PRO A 71 -19.86 10.53 1.65
CA PRO A 71 -21.26 10.13 1.57
C PRO A 71 -21.63 9.63 0.16
N ASN A 72 -22.50 8.63 0.06
CA ASN A 72 -22.96 8.12 -1.24
C ASN A 72 -23.72 9.18 -2.07
N SER A 73 -24.34 10.18 -1.43
CA SER A 73 -24.95 11.32 -2.13
C SER A 73 -23.94 12.13 -2.95
N GLU A 74 -22.68 12.18 -2.53
CA GLU A 74 -21.61 12.84 -3.30
C GLU A 74 -21.24 12.01 -4.54
N TYR A 75 -21.27 10.68 -4.45
CA TYR A 75 -21.10 9.83 -5.62
C TYR A 75 -22.19 10.11 -6.66
N GLU A 76 -23.45 10.17 -6.25
CA GLU A 76 -24.58 10.50 -7.12
C GLU A 76 -24.40 11.89 -7.73
N ARG A 77 -24.09 12.89 -6.90
CA ARG A 77 -23.88 14.29 -7.32
C ARG A 77 -22.79 14.44 -8.37
N PHE A 78 -21.63 13.82 -8.17
CA PHE A 78 -20.52 13.92 -9.13
C PHE A 78 -20.71 13.03 -10.35
N SER A 79 -21.40 11.90 -10.22
CA SER A 79 -21.71 11.03 -11.36
C SER A 79 -22.74 11.64 -12.31
N SER A 80 -23.64 12.48 -11.82
CA SER A 80 -24.63 13.18 -12.65
C SER A 80 -24.10 14.44 -13.34
N MET A 81 -22.87 14.87 -13.05
CA MET A 81 -22.30 16.06 -13.69
C MET A 81 -21.90 15.78 -15.14
N TYR A 82 -22.17 16.75 -16.02
CA TYR A 82 -21.67 16.69 -17.39
C TYR A 82 -20.14 16.81 -17.43
N GLY A 83 -19.51 15.91 -18.19
CA GLY A 83 -18.05 15.80 -18.32
C GLY A 83 -17.40 14.98 -17.21
N ASN A 84 -16.17 15.33 -16.85
CA ASN A 84 -15.34 14.55 -15.92
C ASN A 84 -15.69 14.88 -14.45
N GLY A 85 -16.75 14.27 -13.93
CA GLY A 85 -17.22 14.43 -12.55
C GLY A 85 -16.19 14.00 -11.51
N GLN A 86 -15.36 13.02 -11.83
CA GLN A 86 -14.25 12.52 -11.01
C GLN A 86 -13.20 13.61 -10.78
N SER A 87 -12.83 14.36 -11.82
CA SER A 87 -11.90 15.47 -11.71
C SER A 87 -12.47 16.59 -10.84
N ARG A 88 -13.77 16.88 -10.98
CA ARG A 88 -14.49 17.84 -10.12
C ARG A 88 -14.52 17.38 -8.66
N LEU A 89 -14.70 16.09 -8.39
CA LEU A 89 -14.61 15.50 -7.05
C LEU A 89 -13.20 15.71 -6.48
N LEU A 90 -12.14 15.41 -7.24
CA LEU A 90 -10.77 15.63 -6.77
C LEU A 90 -10.48 17.11 -6.47
N GLN A 91 -11.03 18.05 -7.25
CA GLN A 91 -10.91 19.48 -6.93
C GLN A 91 -11.65 19.85 -5.64
N ALA A 92 -12.85 19.30 -5.40
CA ALA A 92 -13.60 19.56 -4.17
C ALA A 92 -12.84 19.06 -2.93
N VAL A 93 -12.32 17.82 -2.98
CA VAL A 93 -11.52 17.25 -1.88
C VAL A 93 -10.22 18.03 -1.67
N LYS A 94 -9.52 18.39 -2.75
CA LYS A 94 -8.33 19.25 -2.71
C LYS A 94 -8.61 20.58 -2.02
N ASN A 95 -9.74 21.21 -2.29
CA ASN A 95 -10.10 22.49 -1.68
C ASN A 95 -10.38 22.33 -0.18
N ALA A 96 -11.11 21.28 0.22
CA ALA A 96 -11.34 20.98 1.64
C ALA A 96 -10.03 20.83 2.43
N VAL A 97 -9.03 20.14 1.86
CA VAL A 97 -7.72 19.98 2.51
C VAL A 97 -6.92 21.29 2.50
N ARG A 98 -7.01 22.09 1.42
CA ARG A 98 -6.32 23.38 1.30
C ARG A 98 -6.76 24.37 2.37
N ASP A 99 -8.03 24.36 2.78
CA ASP A 99 -8.52 25.27 3.83
C ASP A 99 -7.80 25.03 5.18
N THR A 100 -7.36 23.79 5.43
CA THR A 100 -6.57 23.44 6.62
C THR A 100 -5.06 23.63 6.42
N TYR A 101 -4.59 23.55 5.18
CA TYR A 101 -3.17 23.59 4.80
C TYR A 101 -2.94 24.59 3.63
N PRO A 102 -3.14 25.90 3.85
CA PRO A 102 -3.16 26.88 2.76
C PRO A 102 -1.80 27.06 2.07
N ASN A 103 -0.70 26.81 2.79
CA ASN A 103 0.68 26.97 2.31
C ASN A 103 1.33 25.62 1.91
N THR A 104 0.54 24.57 1.69
CA THR A 104 1.03 23.24 1.32
C THR A 104 0.76 22.97 -0.15
N ASP A 105 1.68 22.25 -0.82
CA ASP A 105 1.47 21.83 -2.20
C ASP A 105 0.40 20.74 -2.24
N ILE A 106 -0.76 21.06 -2.81
CA ILE A 106 -1.92 20.18 -2.90
C ILE A 106 -2.49 20.19 -4.32
N ARG A 107 -2.55 19.02 -4.95
CA ARG A 107 -3.04 18.85 -6.33
C ARG A 107 -3.86 17.56 -6.48
N GLY A 108 -4.77 17.55 -7.45
CA GLY A 108 -5.37 16.30 -7.92
C GLY A 108 -4.42 15.63 -8.93
N ASP A 109 -4.29 14.31 -8.87
CA ASP A 109 -3.35 13.53 -9.67
C ASP A 109 -3.97 12.15 -9.98
N GLY A 110 -4.46 11.95 -11.21
CA GLY A 110 -5.08 10.71 -11.65
C GLY A 110 -6.30 10.29 -10.83
N GLN A 111 -6.09 9.58 -9.74
CA GLN A 111 -7.10 8.99 -8.86
C GLN A 111 -7.13 9.63 -7.47
N VAL A 112 -6.11 10.41 -7.10
CA VAL A 112 -5.88 10.88 -5.72
C VAL A 112 -5.73 12.40 -5.63
N VAL A 113 -5.86 12.93 -4.43
CA VAL A 113 -5.36 14.26 -4.05
C VAL A 113 -4.02 14.08 -3.35
N VAL A 114 -2.96 14.61 -3.95
CA VAL A 114 -1.60 14.57 -3.40
C VAL A 114 -1.37 15.79 -2.52
N VAL A 115 -0.88 15.57 -1.30
CA VAL A 115 -0.47 16.61 -0.33
C VAL A 115 1.01 16.44 -0.04
N ARG A 116 1.84 17.42 -0.43
CA ARG A 116 3.30 17.41 -0.21
C ARG A 116 3.69 18.43 0.85
N PHE A 117 4.23 17.93 1.95
CA PHE A 117 4.77 18.76 3.02
C PHE A 117 6.23 19.14 2.73
N THR A 118 6.66 20.27 3.30
CA THR A 118 8.01 20.83 3.09
C THR A 118 9.13 19.99 3.69
N ASP A 119 8.81 19.08 4.61
CA ASP A 119 9.76 18.10 5.16
C ASP A 119 9.87 16.82 4.33
N GLY A 120 9.25 16.79 3.14
CA GLY A 120 9.31 15.66 2.21
C GLY A 120 8.25 14.59 2.43
N MET A 121 7.44 14.67 3.50
CA MET A 121 6.32 13.74 3.68
C MET A 121 5.23 13.99 2.63
N LYS A 122 4.69 12.91 2.07
CA LYS A 122 3.66 12.98 1.05
C LYS A 122 2.48 12.08 1.41
N PHE A 123 1.27 12.63 1.33
CA PHE A 123 0.03 11.87 1.42
C PHE A 123 -0.64 11.80 0.05
N GLU A 124 -1.19 10.64 -0.27
CA GLU A 124 -2.08 10.43 -1.41
C GLU A 124 -3.48 10.09 -0.88
N ILE A 125 -4.40 11.03 -1.01
CA ILE A 125 -5.76 10.92 -0.50
C ILE A 125 -6.65 10.37 -1.61
N LEU A 126 -7.15 9.16 -1.43
CA LEU A 126 -8.09 8.49 -2.31
C LEU A 126 -9.53 8.70 -1.79
N PRO A 127 -10.30 9.66 -2.32
CA PRO A 127 -11.71 9.76 -1.97
C PRO A 127 -12.46 8.55 -2.52
N ALA A 128 -13.30 7.95 -1.69
CA ALA A 128 -13.98 6.73 -2.05
C ALA A 128 -15.39 6.63 -1.46
N PHE A 129 -16.18 5.73 -2.00
CA PHE A 129 -17.56 5.48 -1.62
C PHE A 129 -17.71 4.01 -1.26
N LYS A 130 -18.26 3.72 -0.08
CA LYS A 130 -18.50 2.35 0.33
C LYS A 130 -19.63 1.77 -0.52
N VAL A 131 -19.32 0.70 -1.26
CA VAL A 131 -20.31 0.00 -2.09
C VAL A 131 -21.23 -0.79 -1.16
N GLN A 132 -22.52 -0.46 -1.18
CA GLN A 132 -23.53 -1.20 -0.42
C GLN A 132 -23.90 -2.47 -1.18
N ASN A 133 -23.37 -3.61 -0.74
CA ASN A 133 -23.80 -4.93 -1.21
C ASN A 133 -24.42 -5.67 -0.03
N GLY A 134 -25.70 -6.05 -0.15
CA GLY A 134 -26.51 -6.60 0.96
C GLY A 134 -26.04 -7.93 1.57
N TRP A 135 -24.95 -8.54 1.05
CA TRP A 135 -24.48 -9.86 1.47
C TRP A 135 -22.94 -10.01 1.52
N ASN A 136 -22.17 -8.99 1.16
CA ASN A 136 -20.70 -9.10 1.12
C ASN A 136 -20.06 -8.75 2.47
N TYR A 137 -19.29 -9.68 3.02
CA TYR A 137 -18.43 -9.44 4.19
C TYR A 137 -17.21 -8.55 3.86
N ASP A 138 -16.76 -8.53 2.60
CA ASP A 138 -15.64 -7.71 2.16
C ASP A 138 -16.07 -6.32 1.72
N GLU A 139 -15.63 -5.31 2.47
CA GLU A 139 -15.88 -3.91 2.16
C GLU A 139 -15.20 -3.50 0.84
N THR A 140 -16.02 -3.34 -0.20
CA THR A 140 -15.60 -2.81 -1.49
C THR A 140 -15.82 -1.31 -1.54
N TYR A 141 -14.84 -0.58 -2.06
CA TYR A 141 -14.89 0.86 -2.20
C TYR A 141 -14.82 1.23 -3.68
N ARG A 142 -15.63 2.20 -4.08
CA ARG A 142 -15.60 2.83 -5.40
C ARG A 142 -14.81 4.13 -5.33
N TYR A 143 -13.93 4.40 -6.28
CA TYR A 143 -13.06 5.59 -6.26
C TYR A 143 -12.94 6.22 -7.67
N PRO A 144 -12.62 7.52 -7.77
CA PRO A 144 -12.52 8.21 -9.05
C PRO A 144 -11.23 7.87 -9.79
N ASP A 145 -11.30 7.80 -11.11
CA ASP A 145 -10.17 7.88 -12.01
C ASP A 145 -10.44 8.98 -13.04
N THR A 146 -9.56 9.97 -13.16
CA THR A 146 -9.77 11.11 -14.06
C THR A 146 -9.31 10.86 -15.50
N HIS A 147 -8.62 9.76 -15.78
CA HIS A 147 -8.12 9.46 -17.12
C HIS A 147 -9.26 9.13 -18.11
N MET A 148 -9.00 9.35 -19.40
CA MET A 148 -9.90 8.99 -20.51
C MET A 148 -11.34 9.51 -20.36
N GLY A 149 -11.50 10.72 -19.83
CA GLY A 149 -12.81 11.36 -19.65
C GLY A 149 -13.48 11.09 -18.30
N GLY A 150 -12.91 10.21 -17.47
CA GLY A 150 -13.39 9.92 -16.12
C GLY A 150 -14.02 8.53 -16.01
N ASN A 151 -13.63 7.79 -14.98
CA ASN A 151 -14.14 6.44 -14.68
C ASN A 151 -14.32 6.25 -13.16
N TRP A 152 -15.17 5.31 -12.77
CA TRP A 152 -15.30 4.88 -11.38
C TRP A 152 -14.75 3.47 -11.23
N MET A 153 -13.65 3.35 -10.50
CA MET A 153 -12.94 2.09 -10.27
C MET A 153 -13.33 1.50 -8.91
N THR A 154 -12.92 0.26 -8.61
CA THR A 154 -13.19 -0.38 -7.32
C THR A 154 -11.94 -0.98 -6.70
N THR A 155 -11.90 -1.02 -5.36
CA THR A 155 -10.80 -1.57 -4.57
C THR A 155 -11.31 -2.20 -3.27
N LYS A 156 -10.50 -3.08 -2.67
CA LYS A 156 -10.81 -3.80 -1.41
C LYS A 156 -9.63 -3.73 -0.42
N PRO A 157 -9.19 -2.53 0.00
CA PRO A 157 -7.96 -2.39 0.79
C PRO A 157 -8.04 -3.09 2.15
N LYS A 158 -9.22 -3.18 2.79
CA LYS A 158 -9.36 -3.92 4.06
C LYS A 158 -9.11 -5.42 3.89
N ALA A 159 -9.51 -6.01 2.76
CA ALA A 159 -9.25 -7.41 2.47
C ALA A 159 -7.73 -7.66 2.37
N GLU A 160 -7.00 -6.75 1.72
CA GLU A 160 -5.52 -6.80 1.66
C GLU A 160 -4.88 -6.69 3.03
N GLN A 161 -5.31 -5.71 3.83
CA GLN A 161 -4.79 -5.49 5.17
C GLN A 161 -5.04 -6.71 6.08
N ASN A 162 -6.23 -7.28 6.03
CA ASN A 162 -6.59 -8.43 6.84
C ASN A 162 -5.77 -9.66 6.46
N ALA A 163 -5.65 -9.96 5.16
CA ALA A 163 -4.85 -11.09 4.68
C ALA A 163 -3.37 -10.94 5.07
N MET A 164 -2.79 -9.76 4.82
CA MET A 164 -1.40 -9.43 5.17
C MET A 164 -1.17 -9.54 6.68
N LYS A 165 -2.07 -8.96 7.50
CA LYS A 165 -1.97 -9.02 8.97
C LYS A 165 -2.10 -10.44 9.52
N GLN A 166 -3.04 -11.23 8.99
CA GLN A 166 -3.24 -12.62 9.39
C GLN A 166 -2.00 -13.45 9.09
N LYS A 167 -1.49 -13.40 7.85
CA LYS A 167 -0.30 -14.17 7.47
C LYS A 167 0.95 -13.70 8.22
N ASN A 168 1.11 -12.40 8.47
CA ASN A 168 2.21 -11.89 9.28
C ASN A 168 2.17 -12.40 10.72
N SER A 169 0.97 -12.51 11.31
CA SER A 169 0.78 -13.08 12.65
C SER A 169 1.15 -14.57 12.67
N CYS A 170 0.69 -15.34 11.68
CA CYS A 170 1.04 -16.76 11.53
C CYS A 170 2.55 -16.98 11.34
N THR A 171 3.24 -16.03 10.71
CA THR A 171 4.67 -16.11 10.38
C THR A 171 5.58 -15.42 11.40
N ASN A 172 5.04 -15.09 12.58
CA ASN A 172 5.77 -14.44 13.68
C ASN A 172 6.51 -13.15 13.25
N GLY A 173 5.91 -12.39 12.32
CA GLY A 173 6.45 -11.13 11.81
C GLY A 173 7.30 -11.24 10.53
N LEU A 174 7.61 -12.45 10.06
CA LEU A 174 8.54 -12.63 8.93
C LEU A 174 8.02 -12.01 7.63
N LEU A 175 6.71 -12.09 7.35
CA LEU A 175 6.12 -11.54 6.13
C LEU A 175 6.40 -10.04 5.99
N PHE A 176 6.09 -9.25 7.02
CA PHE A 176 6.27 -7.79 6.94
C PHE A 176 7.74 -7.42 6.84
N ASP A 177 8.60 -8.08 7.62
CA ASP A 177 10.04 -7.76 7.62
C ASP A 177 10.70 -8.14 6.29
N THR A 178 10.23 -9.20 5.63
CA THR A 178 10.71 -9.59 4.30
C THR A 178 10.29 -8.57 3.25
N CYS A 179 9.02 -8.16 3.22
CA CYS A 179 8.56 -7.12 2.30
C CYS A 179 9.34 -5.82 2.50
N LYS A 180 9.57 -5.41 3.75
CA LYS A 180 10.35 -4.21 4.08
C LYS A 180 11.81 -4.34 3.65
N HIS A 181 12.43 -5.50 3.85
CA HIS A 181 13.81 -5.73 3.46
C HIS A 181 14.00 -5.66 1.94
N ILE A 182 13.12 -6.29 1.16
CA ILE A 182 13.12 -6.20 -0.31
C ILE A 182 12.94 -4.74 -0.76
N ARG A 183 12.00 -4.01 -0.14
CA ARG A 183 11.80 -2.58 -0.40
C ARG A 183 13.06 -1.76 -0.12
N TYR A 184 13.72 -2.02 1.00
CA TYR A 184 14.95 -1.32 1.38
C TYR A 184 16.09 -1.58 0.40
N ILE A 185 16.31 -2.84 -0.01
CA ILE A 185 17.32 -3.18 -1.02
C ILE A 185 16.99 -2.50 -2.35
N ARG A 186 15.73 -2.56 -2.80
CA ARG A 186 15.30 -1.84 -4.01
C ARG A 186 15.62 -0.35 -3.91
N ASP A 187 15.22 0.32 -2.83
CA ASP A 187 15.37 1.77 -2.68
C ASP A 187 16.84 2.21 -2.54
N THR A 188 17.75 1.31 -2.16
CA THR A 188 19.17 1.64 -1.93
C THR A 188 20.11 1.13 -3.02
N LYS A 189 19.78 0.03 -3.70
CA LYS A 189 20.62 -0.63 -4.72
C LYS A 189 20.05 -0.53 -6.13
N TYR A 190 18.73 -0.41 -6.24
CA TYR A 190 18.01 -0.43 -7.51
C TYR A 190 17.05 0.76 -7.63
N SER A 191 17.41 1.91 -7.04
CA SER A 191 16.56 3.09 -6.91
C SER A 191 16.16 3.73 -8.24
N SER A 192 16.94 3.49 -9.30
CA SER A 192 16.63 3.92 -10.67
C SER A 192 15.58 3.05 -11.37
N TYR A 193 15.23 1.90 -10.78
CA TYR A 193 14.30 0.95 -11.36
C TYR A 193 12.94 0.96 -10.66
N HIS A 194 11.89 0.70 -11.43
CA HIS A 194 10.55 0.56 -10.89
C HIS A 194 10.28 -0.89 -10.46
N LEU A 195 9.90 -1.07 -9.20
CA LEU A 195 9.36 -2.32 -8.66
C LEU A 195 8.27 -1.97 -7.66
N SER A 196 7.01 -2.26 -8.03
CA SER A 196 5.85 -1.84 -7.25
C SER A 196 5.78 -2.56 -5.90
N GLY A 197 5.32 -1.84 -4.88
CA GLY A 197 5.19 -2.40 -3.53
C GLY A 197 4.20 -3.56 -3.45
N ILE A 198 3.09 -3.50 -4.18
CA ILE A 198 2.09 -4.57 -4.20
C ILE A 198 2.61 -5.84 -4.87
N LEU A 199 3.49 -5.72 -5.88
CA LEU A 199 4.17 -6.87 -6.49
C LEU A 199 5.06 -7.58 -5.45
N ILE A 200 5.86 -6.83 -4.70
CA ILE A 200 6.66 -7.38 -3.59
C ILE A 200 5.75 -8.06 -2.57
N ASP A 201 4.73 -7.35 -2.08
CA ASP A 201 3.84 -7.85 -1.03
C ASP A 201 3.15 -9.16 -1.46
N SER A 202 2.69 -9.23 -2.71
CA SER A 202 1.99 -10.41 -3.27
C SER A 202 2.95 -11.58 -3.51
N PHE A 203 4.12 -11.32 -4.07
CA PHE A 203 5.14 -12.35 -4.28
C PHE A 203 5.56 -12.98 -2.95
N VAL A 204 5.92 -12.18 -1.94
CA VAL A 204 6.35 -12.73 -0.64
C VAL A 204 5.22 -13.47 0.04
N TYR A 205 3.98 -12.94 -0.05
CA TYR A 205 2.80 -13.61 0.48
C TYR A 205 2.63 -15.00 -0.13
N GLU A 206 2.84 -15.18 -1.43
CA GLU A 206 2.75 -16.51 -2.07
C GLU A 206 3.97 -17.38 -1.74
N ALA A 207 5.17 -16.85 -1.99
CA ALA A 207 6.43 -17.58 -1.99
C ALA A 207 6.88 -18.09 -0.62
N MET A 208 6.58 -17.37 0.46
CA MET A 208 7.21 -17.66 1.76
C MET A 208 6.81 -19.00 2.39
N GLY A 209 5.76 -19.65 1.89
CA GLY A 209 5.29 -20.95 2.41
C GLY A 209 5.03 -20.93 3.92
N GLY A 210 5.56 -21.94 4.62
CA GLY A 210 5.46 -22.09 6.09
C GLY A 210 6.60 -21.44 6.89
N TRP A 211 7.51 -20.71 6.24
CA TRP A 211 8.62 -20.04 6.93
C TRP A 211 8.10 -18.98 7.89
N HIS A 212 8.76 -18.88 9.04
CA HIS A 212 8.43 -17.92 10.09
C HIS A 212 9.67 -17.67 10.95
N PHE A 213 9.71 -16.53 11.64
CA PHE A 213 10.73 -16.35 12.67
C PHE A 213 10.46 -17.32 13.82
N THR A 214 11.49 -17.99 14.32
CA THR A 214 11.39 -18.90 15.47
C THR A 214 10.74 -18.20 16.66
N ARG A 215 9.82 -18.90 17.32
CA ARG A 215 9.18 -18.46 18.57
C ARG A 215 10.01 -18.88 19.77
N ASP A 216 9.71 -18.30 20.93
CA ASP A 216 10.36 -18.67 22.17
C ASP A 216 10.10 -20.15 22.48
N GLY A 217 11.17 -20.92 22.69
CA GLY A 217 11.10 -22.37 22.92
C GLY A 217 10.95 -23.23 21.67
N GLU A 218 10.86 -22.63 20.48
CA GLU A 218 10.81 -23.36 19.20
C GLU A 218 12.22 -23.75 18.73
N GLY A 219 12.42 -25.04 18.47
CA GLY A 219 13.65 -25.53 17.87
C GLY A 219 13.77 -25.11 16.40
N ASN A 220 14.99 -24.85 15.94
CA ASN A 220 15.23 -24.62 14.52
C ASN A 220 15.05 -25.94 13.75
N VAL A 221 14.22 -25.92 12.70
CA VAL A 221 14.08 -27.08 11.79
C VAL A 221 15.21 -26.98 10.76
N PRO A 222 16.14 -27.97 10.70
CA PRO A 222 17.21 -27.95 9.72
C PRO A 222 16.65 -27.92 8.30
N SER A 223 17.12 -26.98 7.50
CA SER A 223 16.79 -26.87 6.08
C SER A 223 18.07 -26.91 5.25
N GLN A 224 18.03 -27.59 4.11
CA GLN A 224 19.14 -27.63 3.15
C GLN A 224 19.36 -26.28 2.46
N MET A 225 18.34 -25.42 2.50
CA MET A 225 18.40 -24.07 1.95
C MET A 225 17.92 -23.05 2.96
N THR A 226 18.46 -21.85 2.86
CA THR A 226 18.06 -20.71 3.66
C THR A 226 16.76 -20.11 3.15
N TYR A 227 16.14 -19.24 3.96
CA TYR A 227 14.90 -18.57 3.59
C TYR A 227 15.03 -17.75 2.30
N GLU A 228 16.13 -16.99 2.17
CA GLU A 228 16.39 -16.15 1.02
C GLU A 228 16.63 -16.96 -0.27
N GLU A 229 17.37 -18.08 -0.16
CA GLU A 229 17.53 -19.02 -1.28
C GLU A 229 16.19 -19.64 -1.70
N MET A 230 15.28 -19.87 -0.75
CA MET A 230 13.94 -20.41 -1.03
C MET A 230 13.09 -19.42 -1.81
N LEU A 231 13.12 -18.13 -1.45
CA LEU A 231 12.45 -17.09 -2.22
C LEU A 231 13.00 -17.00 -3.65
N LEU A 232 14.33 -17.03 -3.82
CA LEU A 232 14.95 -17.01 -5.15
C LEU A 232 14.60 -18.26 -5.96
N LYS A 233 14.58 -19.43 -5.34
CA LYS A 233 14.14 -20.69 -5.98
C LYS A 233 12.70 -20.58 -6.47
N HIS A 234 11.78 -20.14 -5.62
CA HIS A 234 10.38 -19.97 -6.00
C HIS A 234 10.24 -18.99 -7.17
N TYR A 235 10.93 -17.84 -7.12
CA TYR A 235 10.98 -16.89 -8.24
C TYR A 235 11.43 -17.58 -9.54
N ASN A 236 12.52 -18.35 -9.51
CA ASN A 236 13.05 -19.02 -10.70
C ASN A 236 12.08 -20.06 -11.26
N GLU A 237 11.38 -20.81 -10.40
CA GLU A 237 10.42 -21.83 -10.81
C GLU A 237 9.21 -21.22 -11.52
N ILE A 238 8.59 -20.18 -10.94
CA ILE A 238 7.35 -19.60 -11.48
C ILE A 238 7.57 -18.69 -12.70
N SER A 239 8.81 -18.27 -12.96
CA SER A 239 9.14 -17.34 -14.04
C SER A 239 10.09 -17.90 -15.09
N MET A 240 10.45 -19.18 -14.97
CA MET A 240 11.54 -19.80 -15.75
C MET A 240 12.81 -18.93 -15.71
N TYR A 241 13.35 -18.71 -14.51
CA TYR A 241 14.55 -17.88 -14.29
C TYR A 241 14.41 -16.45 -14.83
N GLY A 242 13.21 -15.87 -14.75
CA GLY A 242 12.90 -14.52 -15.21
C GLY A 242 12.60 -14.38 -16.70
N ILE A 243 12.41 -15.48 -17.44
CA ILE A 243 12.03 -15.45 -18.87
C ILE A 243 10.65 -14.81 -19.07
N PHE A 244 9.72 -14.97 -18.12
CA PHE A 244 8.41 -14.32 -18.18
C PHE A 244 7.94 -13.84 -16.81
N ALA A 245 7.01 -12.88 -16.80
CA ALA A 245 6.37 -12.41 -15.57
C ALA A 245 5.09 -13.24 -15.31
N PRO A 246 4.96 -13.92 -14.16
CA PRO A 246 3.79 -14.73 -13.83
C PRO A 246 2.59 -13.87 -13.44
N GLY A 247 1.39 -14.42 -13.55
CA GLY A 247 0.18 -13.78 -13.00
C GLY A 247 0.17 -13.86 -11.48
N LEU A 248 0.00 -12.72 -10.81
CA LEU A 248 -0.12 -12.63 -9.35
C LEU A 248 -1.40 -11.91 -8.97
N THR A 249 -1.91 -12.22 -7.77
CA THR A 249 -3.05 -11.50 -7.19
C THR A 249 -2.68 -10.89 -5.85
N ALA A 250 -3.23 -9.72 -5.58
CA ALA A 250 -3.09 -9.04 -4.30
C ALA A 250 -3.74 -9.89 -3.19
N PRO A 251 -3.02 -10.14 -2.07
CA PRO A 251 -3.56 -10.93 -0.96
C PRO A 251 -4.91 -10.41 -0.50
N GLY A 252 -5.87 -11.29 -0.25
CA GLY A 252 -7.21 -10.93 0.24
C GLY A 252 -8.13 -10.29 -0.80
N SER A 253 -7.71 -9.25 -1.52
CA SER A 253 -8.56 -8.58 -2.51
C SER A 253 -8.74 -9.39 -3.79
N GLY A 254 -7.76 -10.23 -4.14
CA GLY A 254 -7.75 -11.04 -5.36
C GLY A 254 -7.58 -10.20 -6.65
N LEU A 255 -7.25 -8.91 -6.51
CA LEU A 255 -7.02 -8.03 -7.64
C LEU A 255 -5.74 -8.44 -8.38
N GLN A 256 -5.79 -8.44 -9.71
CA GLN A 256 -4.63 -8.75 -10.54
C GLN A 256 -3.51 -7.73 -10.30
N VAL A 257 -2.29 -8.22 -10.16
CA VAL A 257 -1.08 -7.41 -10.01
C VAL A 257 -0.33 -7.40 -11.34
N ASP A 258 -0.03 -6.20 -11.84
CA ASP A 258 0.84 -6.05 -13.02
C ASP A 258 2.28 -6.42 -12.65
N SER A 259 2.66 -7.66 -12.93
CA SER A 259 4.01 -8.17 -12.73
C SER A 259 4.96 -7.80 -13.87
N THR A 260 4.44 -7.40 -15.04
CA THR A 260 5.25 -7.11 -16.23
C THR A 260 6.22 -5.94 -16.00
N LYS A 261 5.89 -5.07 -15.05
CA LYS A 261 6.69 -3.91 -14.65
C LYS A 261 7.40 -4.19 -13.31
N GLY A 262 8.60 -4.73 -13.39
CA GLY A 262 9.51 -4.86 -12.25
C GLY A 262 9.81 -6.30 -11.81
N TRP A 263 9.27 -7.32 -12.49
CA TRP A 263 9.61 -8.72 -12.20
C TRP A 263 11.11 -9.01 -12.27
N ASP A 264 11.78 -8.50 -13.31
CA ASP A 264 13.24 -8.65 -13.46
C ASP A 264 14.01 -7.98 -12.30
N ILE A 265 13.49 -6.87 -11.78
CA ILE A 265 14.06 -6.14 -10.64
C ILE A 265 13.86 -6.93 -9.35
N LEU A 266 12.70 -7.55 -9.16
CA LEU A 266 12.50 -8.46 -8.05
C LEU A 266 13.53 -9.60 -8.09
N GLY A 267 13.77 -10.19 -9.26
CA GLY A 267 14.81 -11.20 -9.44
C GLY A 267 16.21 -10.71 -9.05
N LYS A 268 16.59 -9.48 -9.41
CA LYS A 268 17.87 -8.87 -8.99
C LYS A 268 17.96 -8.72 -7.48
N VAL A 269 16.89 -8.26 -6.83
CA VAL A 269 16.84 -8.11 -5.36
C VAL A 269 16.95 -9.47 -4.66
N LEU A 270 16.22 -10.48 -5.13
CA LEU A 270 16.28 -11.82 -4.53
C LEU A 270 17.65 -12.48 -4.71
N ASN A 271 18.29 -12.31 -5.87
CA ASN A 271 19.67 -12.74 -6.07
C ASN A 271 20.65 -12.06 -5.10
N TYR A 272 20.45 -10.78 -4.80
CA TYR A 272 21.24 -10.07 -3.79
C TYR A 272 21.01 -10.59 -2.36
N MET A 273 19.79 -11.02 -2.05
CA MET A 273 19.48 -11.59 -0.72
C MET A 273 20.05 -13.01 -0.55
N ALA A 274 20.11 -13.80 -1.62
CA ALA A 274 20.57 -15.18 -1.57
C ALA A 274 22.10 -15.35 -1.60
N ASN A 275 22.86 -14.30 -1.97
CA ASN A 275 24.33 -14.33 -2.15
C ASN A 275 25.05 -13.24 -1.34
#